data_AF-A0AA88UJD6-F1
#
_entry.id   AF-A0AA88UJD6-F1
#
_cell.length_a   1.000
_cell.length_b   1.000
_cell.length_c   1.000
_cell.angle_alpha   90.00
_cell.angle_beta   90.00
_cell.angle_gamma   90.00
#
_symmetry.space_group_name_H-M   'P 1'
#
loop_
_entity.id
_entity.type
_entity.pdbx_description
1 polymer ?
#
loop_
_entity_poly.entity_id
_entity_poly.type
_entity_poly.pdbx_seq_one_letter_code
_entity_poly.pdbx_strand_id
1 'polypeptide(L)' 'MQMFDDRYVHHGLLKSAIWLLNQKSDTLKRLWVENGSDYKMVFAGHSLGSGVAALLTDAGLERNRVYLSRKTQGMR' A
#
# COMPACT_ATOMS: atom_id res chain seq x y z
N MET A 1 -16.28 0.57 13.66
CA MET A 1 -15.52 -0.08 12.57
C MET A 1 -16.03 0.44 11.24
N GLN A 2 -15.18 0.46 10.20
CA GLN A 2 -15.50 0.90 8.84
C GLN A 2 -15.37 -0.29 7.87
N MET A 3 -16.25 -0.37 6.88
CA MET A 3 -16.17 -1.36 5.80
C MET A 3 -15.08 -0.98 4.80
N PHE A 4 -14.21 -1.92 4.45
CA PHE A 4 -13.13 -1.79 3.48
C PHE A 4 -12.84 -3.17 2.89
N ASP A 5 -12.86 -3.28 1.55
CA ASP A 5 -12.58 -4.53 0.83
C ASP A 5 -13.38 -5.74 1.37
N ASP A 6 -14.71 -5.57 1.46
CA ASP A 6 -15.68 -6.53 2.01
C ASP A 6 -15.39 -7.00 3.45
N ARG A 7 -14.52 -6.30 4.17
CA ARG A 7 -14.09 -6.60 5.54
C ARG A 7 -14.30 -5.39 6.45
N TYR A 8 -14.31 -5.62 7.77
CA TYR A 8 -14.39 -4.55 8.76
C TYR A 8 -13.02 -4.23 9.33
N VAL A 9 -12.68 -2.94 9.34
CA VAL A 9 -11.42 -2.41 9.85
C VAL A 9 -11.65 -1.28 10.85
N HIS A 10 -10.67 -1.03 11.71
CA HIS A 10 -10.73 0.07 12.66
C HIS A 10 -10.66 1.41 11.90
N HIS A 11 -11.68 2.26 12.07
CA HIS A 11 -11.82 3.52 11.32
C HIS A 11 -10.59 4.43 11.45
N GLY A 12 -10.06 4.58 12.67
CA GLY A 12 -8.86 5.38 12.90
C GLY A 12 -7.62 4.82 12.21
N LEU A 13 -7.46 3.49 12.19
CA LEU A 13 -6.30 2.85 11.55
C LEU A 13 -6.35 3.01 10.03
N LEU A 14 -7.54 2.80 9.45
CA LEU A 14 -7.75 2.99 8.02
C LEU A 14 -7.50 4.44 7.60
N LYS A 15 -8.00 5.41 8.36
CA LYS A 15 -7.77 6.83 8.10
C LYS A 15 -6.28 7.19 8.16
N SER A 16 -5.55 6.67 9.14
CA SER A 16 -4.10 6.87 9.25
C SER A 16 -3.34 6.24 8.08
N ALA A 17 -3.69 5.02 7.68
CA ALA A 17 -3.06 4.34 6.54
C ALA A 17 -3.30 5.10 5.22
N ILE A 18 -4.53 5.54 4.97
CA ILE A 18 -4.89 6.33 3.78
C ILE A 18 -4.14 7.67 3.78
N TRP A 19 -4.12 8.38 4.92
CA TRP A 19 -3.39 9.64 5.03
C TRP A 19 -1.90 9.45 4.70
N LEU A 20 -1.28 8.41 5.23
CA LEU A 20 0.14 8.12 4.99
C LEU A 20 0.42 7.79 3.52
N LEU A 21 -0.44 6.98 2.89
CA LEU A 21 -0.33 6.71 1.45
C LEU A 21 -0.47 7.98 0.61
N ASN A 22 -1.44 8.85 0.91
CA ASN A 22 -1.61 10.09 0.16
C ASN A 22 -0.42 11.05 0.31
N GLN A 23 0.25 11.05 1.47
CA GLN A 23 1.41 11.90 1.72
C GLN A 23 2.71 11.35 1.16
N LYS A 24 2.83 10.02 1.02
CA LYS A 24 4.11 9.34 0.74
C LYS A 24 4.09 8.41 -0.47
N SER A 25 2.98 8.29 -1.20
CA SER A 25 2.87 7.39 -2.36
C SER A 25 3.94 7.66 -3.42
N ASP A 26 4.20 8.93 -3.71
CA ASP A 26 5.17 9.31 -4.74
C ASP A 26 6.59 9.01 -4.29
N THR A 27 6.92 9.24 -3.01
CA THR A 27 8.21 8.85 -2.44
C THR A 27 8.40 7.34 -2.45
N LEU A 28 7.38 6.56 -2.04
CA LEU A 28 7.44 5.10 -2.04
C LEU A 28 7.60 4.55 -3.46
N LYS A 29 6.84 5.08 -4.42
CA LYS A 29 6.95 4.70 -5.83
C LYS A 29 8.33 5.04 -6.38
N ARG A 30 8.83 6.24 -6.10
CA ARG A 30 10.13 6.70 -6.54
C ARG A 30 11.25 5.80 -6.00
N LEU A 31 11.24 5.54 -4.69
CA LEU A 31 12.21 4.65 -4.05
C LEU A 31 12.17 3.25 -4.65
N TRP A 32 10.99 2.68 -4.89
CA TRP A 32 10.85 1.36 -5.50
C TRP A 32 11.43 1.34 -6.93
N VAL A 33 10.99 2.26 -7.79
CA VAL A 33 11.36 2.27 -9.21
C VAL A 33 12.83 2.61 -9.40
N GLU A 34 13.34 3.61 -8.68
CA GLU A 34 14.72 4.09 -8.85
C GLU A 34 15.77 3.16 -8.25
N ASN A 35 15.44 2.45 -7.15
CA ASN A 35 16.40 1.52 -6.53
C ASN A 35 16.31 0.10 -7.08
N GLY A 36 15.43 -0.14 -8.05
CA GLY A 36 15.21 -1.45 -8.66
C GLY A 36 14.01 -2.15 -8.04
N SER A 37 13.08 -2.58 -8.91
CA SER A 37 11.84 -3.21 -8.46
C SER A 37 11.99 -4.61 -7.87
N ASP A 38 13.19 -5.16 -7.91
CA ASP A 38 13.55 -6.46 -7.35
C ASP A 38 13.78 -6.39 -5.82
N TYR A 39 13.88 -5.18 -5.26
CA TYR A 39 13.96 -4.99 -3.82
C TYR A 39 12.58 -5.14 -3.16
N LYS A 40 12.56 -5.86 -2.05
CA LYS A 40 11.35 -6.06 -1.25
C LYS A 40 11.04 -4.82 -0.42
N MET A 41 9.86 -4.24 -0.59
CA MET A 41 9.34 -3.20 0.30
C MET A 41 8.78 -3.84 1.58
N VAL A 42 9.24 -3.37 2.74
CA VAL A 42 8.83 -3.87 4.06
C VAL A 42 8.19 -2.73 4.86
N PHE A 43 6.94 -2.91 5.29
CA PHE A 43 6.26 -2.02 6.23
C PHE A 43 6.35 -2.61 7.64
N ALA A 44 6.79 -1.82 8.60
CA ALA A 44 6.91 -2.22 10.00
C ALA A 44 6.29 -1.15 10.92
N GLY A 45 5.71 -1.58 12.03
CA GLY A 45 5.16 -0.69 13.05
C GLY A 45 4.97 -1.42 14.37
N HIS A 46 5.05 -0.68 15.48
CA HIS A 46 4.86 -1.21 16.82
C HIS A 46 3.48 -0.85 17.36
N SER A 47 2.89 -1.72 18.19
CA SER A 47 1.57 -1.49 18.82
C SER A 47 0.54 -1.03 17.79
N LEU A 48 -0.10 0.14 17.96
CA LEU A 48 -1.06 0.70 16.99
C LEU A 48 -0.48 0.82 15.56
N GLY A 49 0.82 1.09 15.44
CA GLY A 49 1.52 1.19 14.17
C GLY A 49 1.58 -0.12 13.40
N SER A 50 1.50 -1.29 14.05
CA SER A 50 1.46 -2.58 13.35
C SER A 50 0.16 -2.75 12.57
N GLY A 51 -0.96 -2.23 13.11
CA GLY A 51 -2.25 -2.21 12.42
C GLY A 51 -2.25 -1.29 11.20
N VAL A 52 -1.58 -0.13 11.28
CA VAL A 52 -1.37 0.74 10.12
C VAL A 52 -0.48 0.06 9.09
N ALA A 53 0.62 -0.58 9.51
CA ALA A 53 1.53 -1.30 8.62
C ALA A 53 0.83 -2.44 7.86
N ALA A 54 -0.04 -3.21 8.53
CA ALA A 54 -0.83 -4.27 7.90
C ALA A 54 -1.76 -3.72 6.80
N LEU A 55 -2.43 -2.58 7.05
CA LEU A 55 -3.31 -1.94 6.07
C LEU A 55 -2.53 -1.31 4.91
N LEU A 56 -1.31 -0.81 5.14
CA LEU A 56 -0.42 -0.32 4.09
C LEU A 56 0.03 -1.46 3.16
N THR A 57 0.29 -2.65 3.69
CA THR A 57 0.62 -3.81 2.88
C THR A 57 -0.52 -4.18 1.93
N ASP A 58 -1.76 -4.24 2.44
CA ASP A 58 -2.95 -4.59 1.65
C ASP A 58 -3.24 -3.54 0.56
N ALA A 59 -3.30 -2.25 0.94
CA ALA A 59 -3.55 -1.15 0.01
C ALA A 59 -2.40 -0.94 -1.00
N GLY A 60 -1.15 -1.19 -0.60
CA GLY A 60 0.01 -1.13 -1.48
C GLY A 60 0.04 -2.27 -2.50
N LEU A 61 -0.39 -3.47 -2.11
CA LEU A 61 -0.46 -4.63 -2.99
C LEU A 61 -1.49 -4.41 -4.11
N GLU A 62 -2.68 -3.93 -3.78
CA GLU A 62 -3.74 -3.65 -4.76
C GLU A 62 -3.29 -2.61 -5.81
N ARG A 63 -2.62 -1.54 -5.39
CA ARG A 63 -2.07 -0.55 -6.35
C ARG A 63 -0.99 -1.13 -7.27
N ASN A 64 -0.17 -2.05 -6.77
CA ASN A 64 0.84 -2.74 -7.58
C ASN A 64 0.23 -3.77 -8.55
N ARG A 65 -0.82 -4.51 -8.13
CA ARG A 65 -1.54 -5.46 -9.01
C ARG A 65 -2.16 -4.75 -10.21
N VAL A 66 -2.77 -3.59 -10.02
CA VAL A 66 -3.33 -2.77 -11.11
C VAL A 66 -2.22 -2.31 -12.08
N TYR A 67 -1.04 -1.98 -11.58
CA TYR A 67 0.08 -1.54 -12.42
C TYR A 67 0.66 -2.68 -13.26
N LEU A 68 0.83 -3.88 -12.68
CA LEU A 68 1.30 -5.08 -13.39
C LEU A 68 0.28 -5.59 -14.41
N SER A 69 -1.02 -5.47 -14.13
CA SER A 69 -2.10 -5.81 -15.06
C SER A 69 -2.11 -4.87 -16.29
N ARG A 70 -1.86 -3.56 -16.11
CA ARG A 70 -1.76 -2.62 -17.25
C ARG A 70 -0.51 -2.83 -18.11
N LYS A 71 0.63 -3.19 -17.50
CA LYS A 71 1.88 -3.46 -18.26
C LYS A 71 1.78 -4.72 -19.13
N THR A 72 0.99 -5.70 -18.69
CA THR A 72 0.73 -6.94 -19.45
C THR A 72 -0.34 -6.77 -20.53
N GLN A 73 -1.32 -5.89 -20.35
CA GLN A 73 -2.31 -5.56 -21.38
C GLN A 73 -1.81 -4.59 -22.47
N GLY A 74 -0.76 -3.81 -22.20
CA GLY A 74 -0.10 -2.96 -23.20
C GLY A 74 0.99 -3.66 -24.04
N MET A 75 1.15 -4.98 -23.92
CA MET A 75 2.04 -5.82 -24.74
C MET A 75 1.26 -6.73 -25.70
N ARG A 76 0.12 -6.24 -26.21
CA ARG A 76 -0.57 -6.82 -27.37
C ARG A 76 -0.71 -5.78 -28.45
#